data_AF-A0A5B7KD98-F1
#
_entry.id   AF-A0A5B7KD98-F1
#
_cell.length_a   1.000
_cell.length_b   1.000
_cell.length_c   1.000
_cell.angle_alpha   90.00
_cell.angle_beta   90.00
_cell.angle_gamma   90.00
#
_symmetry.space_group_name_H-M   'P 1'
#
loop_
_entity.id
_entity.type
_entity.pdbx_description
1 polymer ?
#
loop_
_entity_poly.entity_id
_entity_poly.type
_entity_poly.pdbx_seq_one_letter_code
_entity_poly.pdbx_strand_id
1 'polypeptide(L)'
;MRACVLFYLLTSNKSSSSSSSSSSSSSRSFTFPDGTPAVFSFVADENGYRVESDLLPTPHPLPAHALAQIEFARQQKAQGQSQSEARYGR
;
A
#
# COMPACT_ATOMS: atom_id res chain seq x y z
N MET A 1 -26.99 59.77 -16.55
CA MET A 1 -26.46 59.72 -17.94
C MET A 1 -25.26 58.78 -17.89
N ARG A 2 -25.32 57.65 -18.60
CA ARG A 2 -24.22 56.84 -19.19
C ARG A 2 -22.88 56.85 -18.40
N ALA A 3 -22.36 55.72 -17.91
CA ALA A 3 -21.99 54.61 -18.78
C ALA A 3 -21.86 53.30 -18.00
N CYS A 4 -22.53 52.29 -18.57
CA CYS A 4 -22.23 50.88 -18.42
C CYS A 4 -20.84 50.55 -18.98
N VAL A 5 -20.24 49.53 -18.36
CA VAL A 5 -19.34 48.54 -18.96
C VAL A 5 -17.92 49.00 -19.24
N LEU A 6 -16.98 48.53 -18.40
CA LEU A 6 -15.76 47.82 -18.81
C LEU A 6 -14.95 47.48 -17.54
N PHE A 7 -15.32 46.42 -16.81
CA PHE A 7 -14.36 45.73 -15.96
C PHE A 7 -14.00 44.41 -16.65
N TYR A 8 -12.87 44.51 -17.31
CA TYR A 8 -12.16 43.46 -18.02
C TYR A 8 -11.97 42.23 -17.13
N LEU A 9 -12.17 41.07 -17.76
CA LEU A 9 -11.59 39.76 -17.47
C LEU A 9 -10.96 39.57 -16.08
N LEU A 10 -11.50 38.64 -15.30
CA LEU A 10 -10.66 37.63 -14.66
C LEU A 10 -11.44 36.31 -14.59
N THR A 11 -11.05 35.39 -15.47
CA THR A 11 -11.44 33.98 -15.46
C THR A 11 -11.04 33.35 -14.12
N SER A 12 -11.96 33.30 -13.16
CA SER A 12 -11.77 32.50 -11.95
C SER A 12 -12.11 31.04 -12.26
N ASN A 13 -11.19 30.37 -12.96
CA ASN A 13 -11.21 28.91 -13.05
C ASN A 13 -10.49 28.39 -11.80
N LYS A 14 -11.22 28.33 -10.68
CA LYS A 14 -10.70 27.72 -9.45
C LYS A 14 -10.85 26.20 -9.57
N SER A 15 -9.99 25.58 -10.37
CA SER A 15 -9.76 24.13 -10.33
C SER A 15 -9.03 23.81 -9.03
N SER A 16 -9.77 23.69 -7.94
CA SER A 16 -9.26 23.11 -6.72
C SER A 16 -9.19 21.61 -6.93
N SER A 17 -8.16 21.15 -7.65
CA SER A 17 -7.78 19.74 -7.66
C SER A 17 -7.17 19.44 -6.29
N SER A 18 -8.02 19.24 -5.30
CA SER A 18 -7.63 18.70 -4.01
C SER A 18 -7.59 17.18 -4.15
N SER A 19 -6.50 16.64 -4.69
CA SER A 19 -6.19 15.22 -4.52
C SER A 19 -5.70 15.02 -3.08
N SER A 20 -6.65 15.08 -2.15
CA SER A 20 -6.41 14.81 -0.75
C SER A 20 -6.45 13.30 -0.54
N SER A 21 -5.30 12.64 -0.73
CA SER A 21 -5.13 11.26 -0.27
C SER A 21 -5.17 11.27 1.26
N SER A 22 -6.38 11.15 1.80
CA SER A 22 -6.67 11.30 3.22
C SER A 22 -6.62 9.91 3.83
N SER A 23 -5.44 9.48 4.28
CA SER A 23 -5.32 8.26 5.06
C SER A 23 -5.95 8.49 6.43
N SER A 24 -6.96 7.68 6.76
CA SER A 24 -7.64 7.71 8.05
C SER A 24 -7.29 6.43 8.80
N SER A 25 -6.53 6.57 9.88
CA SER A 25 -6.29 5.48 10.83
C SER A 25 -7.23 5.61 12.04
N SER A 26 -7.75 4.49 12.52
CA SER A 26 -8.67 4.47 13.67
C SER A 26 -8.60 3.11 14.37
N SER A 27 -8.74 3.12 15.69
CA SER A 27 -8.75 1.92 16.51
C SER A 27 -10.10 1.75 17.23
N ARG A 28 -10.55 0.50 17.37
CA ARG A 28 -11.72 0.12 18.16
C ARG A 28 -11.35 -1.00 19.12
N SER A 29 -11.88 -0.91 20.34
CA SER A 29 -11.80 -1.98 21.33
C SER A 29 -13.18 -2.56 21.62
N PHE A 30 -13.24 -3.87 21.86
CA PHE A 30 -14.44 -4.56 22.33
C PHE A 30 -14.05 -5.55 23.44
N THR A 31 -14.84 -5.66 24.50
CA THR A 31 -14.58 -6.61 25.60
C THR A 31 -15.33 -7.90 25.36
N PHE A 32 -14.61 -9.01 25.31
CA PHE A 32 -15.20 -10.34 25.26
C PHE A 32 -15.87 -10.73 26.60
N PRO A 33 -16.78 -11.72 26.60
CA PRO A 33 -17.43 -12.18 27.84
C PRO A 33 -16.48 -12.82 28.86
N ASP A 34 -15.24 -13.09 28.48
CA ASP A 34 -14.15 -13.57 29.35
C ASP A 34 -13.38 -12.42 30.04
N GLY A 35 -13.69 -11.16 29.74
CA GLY A 35 -13.01 -9.97 30.24
C GLY A 35 -11.77 -9.55 29.44
N THR A 36 -11.38 -10.28 28.40
CA THR A 36 -10.23 -9.95 27.55
C THR A 36 -10.58 -8.80 26.59
N PRO A 37 -9.77 -7.72 26.52
CA PRO A 37 -9.99 -6.65 25.56
C PRO A 37 -9.51 -7.07 24.16
N ALA A 38 -10.43 -7.11 23.20
CA ALA A 38 -10.16 -7.21 21.77
C ALA A 38 -9.81 -5.82 21.23
N VAL A 39 -8.60 -5.61 20.71
CA VAL A 39 -8.22 -4.35 20.07
C VAL A 39 -8.01 -4.56 18.58
N PHE A 40 -8.61 -3.71 17.76
CA PHE A 40 -8.45 -3.70 16.30
C PHE A 40 -8.06 -2.31 15.84
N SER A 41 -7.02 -2.24 15.00
CA SER A 41 -6.60 -1.00 14.34
C SER A 41 -6.86 -1.14 12.85
N PHE A 42 -7.34 -0.09 12.19
CA PHE A 42 -7.51 -0.08 10.75
C PHE A 42 -6.95 1.17 10.11
N VAL A 43 -6.50 1.02 8.87
CA VAL A 43 -6.02 2.10 8.02
C VAL A 43 -6.85 2.08 6.74
N ALA A 44 -7.48 3.21 6.44
CA ALA A 44 -8.19 3.45 5.19
C ALA A 44 -7.39 4.48 4.39
N ASP A 45 -6.70 4.01 3.35
CA ASP A 45 -5.92 4.84 2.44
C ASP A 45 -6.24 4.51 0.97
N GLU A 46 -5.49 5.10 0.04
CA GLU A 46 -5.66 4.91 -1.41
C GLU A 46 -5.40 3.47 -1.86
N ASN A 47 -4.68 2.67 -1.07
CA ASN A 47 -4.43 1.25 -1.30
C ASN A 47 -5.51 0.34 -0.66
N GLY A 48 -6.58 0.92 -0.11
CA GLY A 48 -7.76 0.23 0.38
C GLY A 48 -7.87 0.22 1.91
N TYR A 49 -8.57 -0.80 2.42
CA TYR A 49 -8.84 -0.97 3.86
C TYR A 49 -8.00 -2.12 4.42
N ARG A 50 -7.17 -1.83 5.43
CA ARG A 50 -6.30 -2.80 6.10
C ARG A 50 -6.64 -2.85 7.59
N VAL A 51 -6.76 -4.05 8.15
CA VAL A 51 -7.06 -4.26 9.58
C VAL A 51 -5.95 -5.08 10.21
N GLU A 52 -5.43 -4.59 11.32
CA GLU A 52 -4.43 -5.25 12.16
C GLU A 52 -5.06 -5.53 13.54
N SER A 53 -4.99 -6.78 13.99
CA SER A 53 -5.38 -7.20 15.34
C SER A 53 -4.78 -8.56 15.66
N ASP A 54 -4.44 -8.76 16.94
CA ASP A 54 -3.94 -10.03 17.48
C ASP A 54 -4.96 -11.17 17.39
N LEU A 55 -6.22 -10.85 17.07
CA LEU A 55 -7.31 -11.80 16.89
C LEU A 55 -7.44 -12.30 15.45
N LEU A 56 -6.74 -11.67 14.50
CA LEU A 56 -6.72 -12.19 13.13
C LEU A 56 -5.96 -13.53 13.13
N PRO A 57 -6.41 -14.50 12.32
CA PRO A 57 -5.68 -15.74 12.17
C PRO A 57 -4.26 -15.44 11.68
N THR A 58 -3.27 -15.90 12.43
CA THR A 58 -1.87 -15.76 12.03
C THR A 58 -1.64 -16.48 10.71
N PRO A 59 -0.93 -15.88 9.75
CA PRO A 59 -0.59 -16.56 8.51
C PRO A 59 0.16 -17.85 8.81
N HIS A 60 -0.21 -18.93 8.12
CA HIS A 60 0.45 -20.21 8.26
C HIS A 60 1.94 -20.09 7.91
N PRO A 61 2.82 -20.88 8.55
CA PRO A 61 4.23 -20.86 8.22
C PRO A 61 4.45 -21.20 6.74
N LEU A 62 5.46 -20.57 6.13
CA LEU A 62 5.86 -20.85 4.75
C LEU A 62 6.14 -22.35 4.56
N PRO A 63 5.58 -22.99 3.52
CA PRO A 63 5.77 -24.42 3.31
C PRO A 63 7.21 -24.72 2.85
N ALA A 64 7.74 -25.88 3.26
CA ALA A 64 9.13 -26.27 3.01
C ALA A 64 9.52 -26.26 1.51
N HIS A 65 8.58 -26.57 0.61
CA HIS A 65 8.85 -26.56 -0.83
C HIS A 65 9.08 -25.13 -1.36
N ALA A 66 8.45 -24.10 -0.80
CA ALA A 66 8.66 -22.72 -1.22
C ALA A 66 10.10 -22.27 -0.90
N LEU A 67 10.62 -22.67 0.27
CA LEU A 67 12.02 -22.45 0.64
C LEU A 67 12.98 -23.17 -0.32
N ALA A 68 12.67 -24.41 -0.67
CA ALA A 68 13.45 -25.19 -1.63
C ALA A 68 13.46 -24.53 -3.03
N GLN A 69 12.31 -24.01 -3.48
CA GLN A 69 12.20 -23.28 -4.75
C GLN A 69 13.02 -21.99 -4.74
N ILE A 70 13.00 -21.22 -3.65
CA ILE A 70 13.80 -20.00 -3.52
C ILE A 70 15.30 -20.34 -3.59
N GLU A 71 15.72 -21.39 -2.87
CA GLU A 71 17.11 -21.83 -2.87
C GLU A 71 17.56 -22.32 -4.26
N PHE A 72 16.74 -23.14 -4.91
CA PHE A 72 16.98 -23.58 -6.28
C PHE A 72 17.07 -22.40 -7.26
N ALA A 73 16.17 -21.43 -7.16
CA ALA A 73 16.20 -20.23 -7.99
C ALA A 73 17.44 -19.35 -7.72
N ARG A 74 17.97 -19.29 -6.48
CA ARG A 74 19.25 -18.62 -6.18
C ARG A 74 20.41 -19.32 -6.87
N GLN A 75 20.46 -20.64 -6.78
CA GLN A 75 21.52 -21.44 -7.42
C GLN A 75 21.48 -21.29 -8.95
N GLN A 76 20.30 -21.37 -9.55
CA GLN A 76 20.13 -21.16 -10.98
C GLN A 76 20.52 -19.74 -11.41
N LYS A 77 20.18 -18.70 -10.63
CA LYS A 77 20.63 -17.33 -10.92
C LYS A 77 22.14 -17.19 -10.84
N ALA A 78 22.79 -17.76 -9.83
CA ALA A 78 24.25 -17.73 -9.72
C ALA A 78 24.91 -18.42 -10.92
N GLN A 79 24.41 -19.60 -11.31
CA GLN A 79 24.90 -20.34 -12.48
C GLN A 79 24.64 -19.57 -13.79
N GLY A 80 23.45 -18.98 -13.95
CA GLY A 80 23.05 -18.21 -15.12
C GLY A 80 23.81 -16.89 -15.26
N GLN A 81 24.12 -16.21 -14.16
CA GLN A 81 24.99 -15.02 -14.14
C GLN A 81 26.39 -15.39 -14.63
N SER A 82 26.99 -16.43 -14.05
CA SER A 82 28.30 -16.93 -14.49
C SER A 82 28.30 -17.35 -15.96
N GLN A 83 27.22 -18.00 -16.44
CA GLN A 83 27.10 -18.36 -17.86
C GLN A 83 26.90 -17.14 -18.77
N SER A 84 26.15 -16.13 -18.33
CA SER A 84 25.92 -14.90 -19.11
C SER A 84 27.18 -14.03 -19.22
N GLU A 85 27.98 -13.93 -18.15
CA GLU A 85 29.28 -13.25 -18.14
C GLU A 85 30.28 -13.97 -19.06
N ALA A 86 30.31 -15.30 -19.01
CA ALA A 86 31.13 -16.11 -19.92
C ALA A 86 30.68 -16.01 -21.39
N ARG A 87 29.38 -15.77 -21.64
CA ARG A 87 28.80 -15.73 -23.00
C ARG A 87 28.83 -14.34 -23.65
N TYR A 88 28.86 -13.26 -22.87
CA TYR A 88 28.83 -11.87 -23.38
C TYR A 88 30.13 -11.08 -23.15
N GLY A 89 31.15 -11.66 -22.52
CA GLY A 89 32.48 -11.07 -22.40
C GLY A 89 33.25 -11.08 -23.73
N ARG A 90 32.95 -10.14 -24.62
CA ARG A 90 33.72 -9.87 -25.85
C ARG A 90 33.65 -8.39 -26.22
#